data_AF-A0A1I5C1V8-F1
#
_entry.id   AF-A0A1I5C1V8-F1
#
_cell.length_a   1.000
_cell.length_b   1.000
_cell.length_c   1.000
_cell.angle_alpha   90.00
_cell.angle_beta   90.00
_cell.angle_gamma   90.00
#
_symmetry.space_group_name_H-M   'P 1'
#
loop_
_entity.id
_entity.type
_entity.pdbx_description
1 polymer ?
#
loop_
_entity_poly.entity_id
_entity_poly.type
_entity_poly.pdbx_seq_one_letter_code
_entity_poly.pdbx_strand_id
1 'polypeptide(L)'
;MSEVPQPVTDNSVKVRQLSHYQFSWIAGEPGQPGTYTLQLVLDQGAWEEILTLDPDDADNLQDLLTATETVHYDIDRRVLMFGVKKTGS
;
A
#
# COMPACT_ATOMS: atom_id res chain seq x y z
N MET A 1 -14.92 -22.02 -9.23
CA MET A 1 -14.75 -20.73 -8.54
C MET A 1 -15.34 -19.69 -9.47
N SER A 2 -16.35 -18.94 -9.05
CA SER A 2 -16.90 -17.86 -9.89
C SER A 2 -15.85 -16.77 -9.99
N GLU A 3 -15.45 -16.43 -11.22
CA GLU A 3 -14.56 -15.32 -11.51
C GLU A 3 -15.27 -14.04 -11.06
N VAL A 4 -14.83 -13.47 -9.94
CA VAL A 4 -15.31 -12.16 -9.50
C VAL A 4 -14.83 -11.17 -10.57
N PRO A 5 -15.72 -10.43 -11.25
CA PRO A 5 -15.30 -9.47 -12.27
C PRO A 5 -14.36 -8.47 -11.60
N GLN A 6 -13.08 -8.53 -11.95
CA GLN A 6 -12.15 -7.50 -11.49
C GLN A 6 -12.57 -6.20 -12.18
N PRO A 7 -12.77 -5.10 -11.43
CA PRO A 7 -13.00 -3.81 -12.05
C PRO A 7 -11.86 -3.55 -13.05
N VAL A 8 -12.21 -3.06 -14.24
CA VAL A 8 -11.22 -2.74 -15.28
C VAL A 8 -10.32 -1.64 -14.72
N THR A 9 -9.15 -2.03 -14.25
CA THR A 9 -8.11 -1.13 -13.78
C THR A 9 -7.47 -0.47 -14.98
N ASP A 10 -7.54 0.86 -15.06
CA ASP A 10 -6.84 1.62 -16.09
C ASP A 10 -5.32 1.57 -15.83
N ASN A 11 -4.63 0.66 -16.51
CA ASN A 11 -3.19 0.45 -16.37
C ASN A 11 -2.32 1.58 -16.97
N SER A 12 -2.92 2.62 -17.54
CA SER A 12 -2.18 3.78 -18.06
C SER A 12 -1.64 4.69 -16.95
N VAL A 13 -2.30 4.72 -15.78
CA VAL A 13 -1.85 5.50 -14.61
C VAL A 13 -0.86 4.68 -13.81
N LYS A 14 0.42 5.07 -13.86
CA LYS A 14 1.54 4.35 -13.22
C LYS A 14 1.85 4.82 -11.80
N VAL A 15 1.63 6.08 -11.52
CA VAL A 15 1.80 6.66 -10.18
C VAL A 15 0.42 7.06 -9.69
N ARG A 16 0.00 6.47 -8.58
CA ARG A 16 -1.35 6.61 -8.03
C ARG A 16 -1.31 7.21 -6.64
N GLN A 17 -2.36 7.93 -6.25
CA GLN A 17 -2.45 8.47 -4.90
C GLN A 17 -2.88 7.38 -3.93
N LEU A 18 -2.17 7.23 -2.81
CA LEU A 18 -2.62 6.39 -1.71
C LEU A 18 -3.78 7.10 -1.00
N SER A 19 -4.97 6.51 -1.10
CA SER A 19 -6.20 7.08 -0.52
C SER A 19 -6.47 6.53 0.88
N HIS A 20 -6.26 5.22 1.07
CA HIS A 20 -6.37 4.57 2.37
C HIS A 20 -5.29 3.48 2.48
N TYR A 21 -4.95 3.09 3.70
CA TYR A 21 -4.12 1.92 3.96
C TYR A 21 -4.62 1.17 5.20
N GLN A 22 -4.37 -0.14 5.24
CA GLN A 22 -4.76 -0.99 6.36
C GLN A 22 -3.61 -1.94 6.68
N PHE A 23 -3.03 -1.79 7.87
CA PHE A 23 -2.15 -2.81 8.42
C PHE A 23 -2.98 -4.00 8.92
N SER A 24 -2.45 -5.20 8.71
CA SER A 24 -3.00 -6.42 9.27
C SER A 24 -1.87 -7.35 9.72
N TRP A 25 -2.19 -8.23 10.65
CA TRP A 25 -1.28 -9.26 11.14
C TRP A 25 -1.96 -10.62 11.06
N ILE A 26 -1.26 -11.58 10.47
CA ILE A 26 -1.73 -12.94 10.29
C ILE A 26 -0.88 -13.84 11.18
N ALA A 27 -1.52 -14.60 12.05
CA ALA A 27 -0.83 -15.54 12.94
C ALA A 27 -0.09 -16.61 12.13
N GLY A 28 1.16 -16.87 12.51
CA GLY A 28 1.91 -18.04 12.07
C GLY A 28 1.53 -19.28 12.87
N GLU A 29 2.23 -20.38 12.60
CA GLU A 29 2.13 -21.59 13.41
C GLU A 29 2.54 -21.32 14.88
N PRO A 30 2.08 -22.14 15.84
CA PRO A 30 2.44 -21.97 17.25
C PRO A 30 3.96 -21.88 17.46
N GLY A 31 4.41 -20.79 18.09
CA GLY A 31 5.82 -20.52 18.34
C GLY A 31 6.61 -19.98 17.15
N GLN A 32 5.96 -19.75 15.99
CA GLN A 32 6.53 -19.07 14.85
C GLN A 32 6.06 -17.61 14.78
N PRO A 33 6.87 -16.70 14.21
CA PRO A 33 6.44 -15.34 13.93
C PRO A 33 5.20 -15.33 13.01
N GLY A 34 4.30 -14.38 13.24
CA GLY A 34 3.25 -14.05 12.28
C GLY A 34 3.78 -13.16 11.16
N THR A 35 2.90 -12.85 10.22
CA THR A 35 3.20 -12.04 9.04
C THR A 35 2.42 -10.74 9.08
N TYR A 36 3.12 -9.62 8.97
CA TYR A 36 2.47 -8.33 8.74
C TYR A 36 2.18 -8.14 7.26
N THR A 37 1.00 -7.60 6.98
CA THR A 37 0.68 -7.10 5.65
C THR A 37 0.15 -5.68 5.72
N LEU A 38 0.37 -4.95 4.63
CA LEU A 38 -0.17 -3.61 4.43
C LEU A 38 -0.95 -3.61 3.12
N GLN A 39 -2.26 -3.41 3.21
CA GLN A 39 -3.09 -3.17 2.04
C GLN A 39 -3.06 -1.67 1.71
N LEU A 40 -2.67 -1.34 0.49
CA LEU A 40 -2.73 -0.02 -0.09
C LEU A 40 -4.00 0.09 -0.94
N VAL A 41 -4.81 1.11 -0.69
CA VAL A 41 -5.99 1.44 -1.50
C VAL A 41 -5.69 2.72 -2.27
N LEU A 42 -5.50 2.59 -3.57
CA LEU A 42 -5.06 3.65 -4.46
C LEU A 42 -6.24 4.23 -5.23
N ASP A 43 -6.20 5.55 -5.46
CA ASP A 43 -7.21 6.31 -6.20
C ASP A 43 -8.66 5.93 -5.82
N GLN A 44 -8.99 6.02 -4.52
CA GLN A 44 -10.30 5.67 -3.95
C GLN A 44 -10.79 4.24 -4.25
N GLY A 45 -9.86 3.29 -4.36
CA GLY A 45 -10.16 1.87 -4.61
C GLY A 45 -10.21 1.52 -6.09
N ALA A 46 -9.73 2.41 -6.97
CA ALA A 46 -9.51 2.04 -8.36
C ALA A 46 -8.41 0.98 -8.50
N TRP A 47 -7.45 0.93 -7.58
CA TRP A 47 -6.41 -0.10 -7.51
C TRP A 47 -6.10 -0.47 -6.07
N GLU A 48 -5.74 -1.73 -5.82
CA GLU A 48 -5.24 -2.20 -4.52
C GLU A 48 -3.94 -2.99 -4.67
N GLU A 49 -3.05 -2.83 -3.70
CA GLU A 49 -1.78 -3.58 -3.61
C GLU A 49 -1.62 -4.09 -2.18
N ILE A 50 -1.16 -5.33 -2.03
CA ILE A 50 -0.84 -5.90 -0.72
C ILE A 50 0.67 -6.07 -0.63
N LEU A 51 1.27 -5.44 0.38
CA LEU A 51 2.67 -5.60 0.74
C LEU A 51 2.79 -6.60 1.89
N THR A 52 3.77 -7.49 1.81
CA THR A 52 4.22 -8.31 2.94
C THR A 52 5.43 -7.64 3.54
N LEU A 53 5.41 -7.43 4.86
CA LEU A 53 6.41 -6.65 5.57
C LEU A 53 7.00 -7.50 6.69
N ASP A 54 8.29 -7.28 6.97
CA ASP A 54 8.84 -7.68 8.26
C ASP A 54 8.42 -6.67 9.35
N PRO A 55 8.62 -6.99 10.64
CA PRO A 55 8.20 -6.11 11.73
C PRO A 55 8.87 -4.73 11.73
N ASP A 56 10.14 -4.64 11.35
CA ASP A 56 10.90 -3.38 11.38
C ASP A 56 10.43 -2.46 10.25
N ASP A 57 10.18 -3.01 9.06
CA ASP A 57 9.59 -2.27 7.93
C ASP A 57 8.16 -1.83 8.23
N ALA A 58 7.36 -2.67 8.92
CA ALA A 58 5.98 -2.32 9.28
C ALA A 58 5.92 -1.12 10.23
N ASP A 59 6.79 -1.08 11.24
CA ASP A 59 6.90 0.03 12.19
C ASP A 59 7.33 1.32 11.48
N ASN A 60 8.42 1.26 10.70
CA ASN A 60 8.93 2.40 9.94
C ASN A 60 7.89 2.95 8.93
N LEU A 61 7.17 2.07 8.23
CA LEU A 61 6.14 2.48 7.28
C LEU A 61 4.93 3.11 7.99
N GLN A 62 4.52 2.59 9.14
CA GLN A 62 3.44 3.17 9.94
C GLN A 62 3.79 4.60 10.38
N ASP A 63 5.02 4.84 10.83
CA ASP A 63 5.49 6.17 11.20
C ASP A 63 5.51 7.14 10.00
N LEU A 64 6.04 6.71 8.85
CA LEU A 64 6.06 7.53 7.64
C LEU A 64 4.65 7.86 7.13
N LEU A 65 3.74 6.89 7.14
CA LEU A 65 2.36 7.06 6.69
C LEU A 65 1.55 7.96 7.61
N THR A 66 1.79 7.91 8.93
CA THR A 66 1.09 8.77 9.90
C THR A 66 1.65 10.20 9.91
N ALA A 67 2.94 10.38 9.62
CA ALA A 67 3.58 11.69 9.57
C ALA A 67 3.40 12.44 8.24
N THR A 68 2.94 11.77 7.18
CA THR A 68 2.91 12.31 5.82
C THR A 68 1.48 12.49 5.30
N GLU A 69 1.11 13.71 4.94
CA GLU A 69 -0.23 14.03 4.40
C GLU A 69 -0.46 13.47 2.98
N THR A 70 0.57 13.50 2.13
CA THR A 70 0.46 13.12 0.71
C THR A 70 1.41 11.99 0.38
N VAL A 71 0.86 10.84 0.00
CA VAL A 71 1.61 9.64 -0.37
C VAL A 71 1.13 9.11 -1.72
N HIS A 72 2.07 8.72 -2.57
CA HIS A 72 1.80 8.09 -3.86
C HIS A 72 2.50 6.74 -3.96
N TYR A 73 2.05 5.91 -4.89
CA TYR A 73 2.64 4.62 -5.17
C TYR A 73 2.89 4.47 -6.67
N ASP A 74 4.15 4.21 -7.04
CA ASP A 74 4.54 3.82 -8.39
C ASP A 74 4.30 2.31 -8.53
N ILE A 75 3.26 1.92 -9.27
CA ILE A 75 2.82 0.51 -9.39
C ILE A 75 3.85 -0.34 -10.14
N ASP A 76 4.53 0.23 -11.13
CA ASP A 76 5.47 -0.52 -11.98
C ASP A 76 6.78 -0.78 -11.21
N ARG A 77 7.23 0.21 -10.42
CA ARG A 77 8.46 0.10 -9.61
C ARG A 77 8.23 -0.45 -8.22
N ARG A 78 6.96 -0.51 -7.76
CA ARG A 78 6.55 -0.88 -6.41
C ARG A 78 7.20 0.00 -5.34
N VAL A 79 7.07 1.32 -5.49
CA VAL A 79 7.71 2.31 -4.61
C VAL A 79 6.67 3.25 -3.99
N LEU A 80 6.66 3.35 -2.67
CA LEU A 80 5.95 4.41 -1.94
C LEU A 80 6.75 5.72 -1.98
N MET A 81 6.07 6.80 -2.33
CA MET A 81 6.62 8.14 -2.46
C MET A 81 5.94 9.06 -1.44
N PHE A 82 6.70 9.46 -0.43
CA PHE A 82 6.22 10.29 0.68
C PHE A 82 6.48 11.77 0.44
N GLY A 83 5.51 12.61 0.77
CA GLY A 83 5.66 14.07 0.75
C GLY A 83 5.82 14.64 -0.66
N VAL A 84 5.15 14.03 -1.65
CA VAL A 84 5.16 14.51 -3.03
C VAL A 84 4.64 15.95 -3.06
N LYS A 85 5.50 16.89 -3.45
CA LYS A 85 5.16 18.31 -3.56
C LYS A 85 4.89 18.70 -5.00
N LYS A 86 3.95 19.63 -5.16
CA LYS A 86 3.72 20.27 -6.45
C LYS A 86 4.96 21.06 -6.84
N THR A 87 5.34 21.02 -8.11
CA THR A 87 6.45 21.85 -8.59
C THR A 87 6.08 23.34 -8.45
N GLY A 88 7.01 24.14 -7.92
CA GLY A 88 6.81 25.58 -7.72
C GLY A 88 6.01 25.99 -6.49
N SER A 89 5.71 25.06 -5.56
CA SER A 89 5.19 25.38 -4.21
C SER A 89 6.30 25.54 -3.18
#